data_AF-A0A1Q7PIJ1-F1
#
_entry.id   AF-A0A1Q7PIJ1-F1
#
_cell.length_a   1.000
_cell.length_b   1.000
_cell.length_c   1.000
_cell.angle_alpha   90.00
_cell.angle_beta   90.00
_cell.angle_gamma   90.00
#
_symmetry.space_group_name_H-M   'P 1'
#
loop_
_entity.id
_entity.type
_entity.pdbx_description
1 polymer ?
#
loop_
_entity_poly.entity_id
_entity_poly.type
_entity_poly.pdbx_seq_one_letter_code
_entity_poly.pdbx_strand_id
1 'polypeptide(L)'
;MHLADLLVAMAIFGLVSAGVFTVLQEGLRVYAVGASRAESQQSGRVAVERLAGEIRTAGLGARPAMFAAISVAEPTHIVLHRDLDGDGVIAGNGETIIWRLTGKTLSRDAGGGAQPIVDGVRSFGLEYLDAASLPVQVPDEVRTVLITIVTEAVWDVAERSPVTVFSTRVRLRNR
;
A
#
# COMPACT_ATOMS: atom_id res chain seq x y z
N MET A 1 -55.65 -11.00 -33.22
CA MET A 1 -54.31 -10.39 -33.10
C MET A 1 -53.68 -10.40 -34.48
N HIS A 2 -53.44 -9.23 -35.07
CA HIS A 2 -52.94 -9.12 -36.44
C HIS A 2 -51.41 -9.04 -36.49
N LEU A 3 -50.80 -9.37 -37.64
CA LEU A 3 -49.35 -9.29 -37.86
C LEU A 3 -48.79 -7.90 -37.50
N ALA A 4 -49.53 -6.83 -37.82
CA ALA A 4 -49.15 -5.46 -37.50
C ALA A 4 -49.00 -5.22 -35.99
N ASP A 5 -49.90 -5.76 -35.16
CA ASP A 5 -49.82 -5.65 -33.70
C ASP A 5 -48.54 -6.31 -33.17
N LEU A 6 -48.17 -7.47 -33.73
CA LEU A 6 -46.99 -8.24 -33.32
C LEU A 6 -45.70 -7.52 -33.73
N LEU A 7 -45.67 -6.88 -34.90
CA LEU A 7 -44.54 -6.05 -35.36
C LEU A 7 -44.34 -4.81 -34.47
N VAL A 8 -45.44 -4.13 -34.10
CA VAL A 8 -45.38 -2.97 -33.19
C VAL A 8 -44.90 -3.40 -31.80
N ALA A 9 -45.44 -4.50 -31.26
CA ALA A 9 -45.02 -5.03 -29.96
C ALA A 9 -43.51 -5.38 -29.95
N MET A 10 -43.02 -6.02 -31.02
CA MET A 10 -41.61 -6.38 -31.14
C MET A 10 -40.70 -5.15 -31.29
N ALA A 11 -41.13 -4.13 -32.02
CA ALA A 11 -40.39 -2.86 -32.14
C ALA A 11 -40.26 -2.15 -30.79
N ILE A 12 -41.34 -2.08 -30.00
CA ILE A 12 -41.33 -1.49 -28.66
C ILE A 12 -40.44 -2.32 -27.72
N PHE A 13 -40.57 -3.65 -27.74
CA PHE A 13 -39.73 -4.53 -26.94
C PHE A 13 -38.24 -4.37 -27.27
N GLY A 14 -37.89 -4.29 -28.55
CA GLY A 14 -36.53 -4.05 -28.99
C GLY A 14 -35.97 -2.72 -28.50
N LEU A 15 -36.76 -1.65 -28.57
CA LEU A 15 -36.37 -0.33 -28.07
C LEU A 15 -36.13 -0.34 -26.55
N VAL A 16 -37.05 -0.92 -25.79
CA VAL A 16 -36.93 -1.03 -24.32
C VAL A 16 -35.74 -1.89 -23.95
N SER A 17 -35.56 -3.05 -24.59
CA SER A 17 -34.44 -3.96 -24.35
C SER A 17 -33.10 -3.29 -24.66
N ALA A 18 -33.01 -2.53 -25.75
CA ALA A 18 -31.81 -1.75 -26.07
C ALA A 18 -31.49 -0.71 -24.98
N GLY A 19 -32.50 0.00 -24.46
CA GLY A 19 -32.32 0.93 -23.35
C GLY A 19 -31.88 0.26 -22.04
N VAL A 20 -32.46 -0.89 -21.70
CA VAL A 20 -32.05 -1.66 -20.50
C VAL A 20 -30.63 -2.19 -20.65
N PHE A 21 -30.29 -2.69 -21.84
CA PHE A 21 -28.97 -3.24 -22.12
C PHE A 21 -27.87 -2.18 -22.01
N THR A 22 -28.09 -0.96 -22.53
CA THR A 22 -27.12 0.13 -22.40
C THR A 22 -26.91 0.56 -20.95
N VAL A 23 -28.00 0.66 -20.17
CA VAL A 23 -27.91 0.94 -18.72
C VAL A 23 -27.13 -0.15 -17.99
N LEU A 24 -27.36 -1.42 -18.31
CA LEU A 24 -26.63 -2.53 -17.71
C LEU A 24 -25.13 -2.47 -18.04
N GLN A 25 -24.77 -2.23 -19.30
CA GLN A 25 -23.38 -2.13 -19.74
C GLN A 25 -22.65 -0.99 -19.02
N GLU A 26 -23.28 0.18 -18.92
CA GLU A 26 -22.70 1.33 -18.21
C GLU A 26 -22.61 1.04 -16.70
N GLY A 27 -23.63 0.40 -16.12
CA GLY A 27 -23.61 -0.02 -14.71
C GLY A 27 -22.45 -0.96 -14.38
N LEU A 28 -22.18 -1.94 -15.23
CA LEU A 28 -21.05 -2.87 -15.07
C LEU A 28 -19.69 -2.14 -15.19
N ARG A 29 -19.57 -1.19 -16.13
CA ARG A 29 -18.36 -0.37 -16.27
C ARG A 29 -18.11 0.48 -15.02
N VAL A 30 -19.14 1.17 -14.53
CA VAL A 30 -19.05 1.99 -13.31
C VAL A 30 -18.68 1.13 -12.11
N TYR A 31 -19.28 -0.06 -11.97
CA TYR A 31 -18.95 -1.01 -10.92
C TYR A 31 -17.49 -1.44 -10.97
N ALA A 32 -16.97 -1.82 -12.14
CA ALA A 32 -15.59 -2.25 -12.32
C ALA A 32 -14.59 -1.16 -11.92
N VAL A 33 -14.80 0.08 -12.37
CA VAL A 33 -13.97 1.23 -11.98
C VAL A 33 -14.05 1.49 -10.47
N GLY A 34 -15.24 1.37 -9.88
CA GLY A 34 -15.45 1.51 -8.45
C GLY A 34 -14.68 0.46 -7.64
N ALA A 35 -14.73 -0.80 -8.08
CA ALA A 35 -13.99 -1.90 -7.46
C ALA A 35 -12.48 -1.68 -7.52
N SER A 36 -11.93 -1.34 -8.69
CA SER A 36 -10.49 -1.05 -8.85
C SER A 36 -10.02 0.12 -7.98
N ARG A 37 -10.85 1.16 -7.81
CA ARG A 37 -10.55 2.28 -6.89
C ARG A 37 -10.50 1.82 -5.43
N ALA A 38 -11.49 1.02 -5.01
CA ALA A 38 -11.56 0.52 -3.63
C ALA A 38 -10.36 -0.38 -3.30
N GLU A 39 -10.00 -1.28 -4.21
CA GLU A 39 -8.83 -2.15 -4.07
C GLU A 39 -7.53 -1.35 -3.93
N SER A 40 -7.25 -0.43 -4.85
CA SER A 40 -6.07 0.44 -4.82
C SER A 40 -5.97 1.23 -3.49
N GLN A 41 -7.09 1.77 -3.00
CA GLN A 41 -7.14 2.47 -1.72
C GLN A 41 -6.89 1.55 -0.52
N GLN A 42 -7.47 0.35 -0.51
CA GLN A 42 -7.29 -0.61 0.56
C GLN A 42 -5.83 -1.07 0.66
N SER A 43 -5.21 -1.39 -0.48
CA SER A 43 -3.80 -1.76 -0.55
C SER A 43 -2.91 -0.64 0.01
N GLY A 44 -3.10 0.60 -0.45
CA GLY A 44 -2.30 1.72 0.04
C GLY A 44 -2.48 1.97 1.54
N ARG A 45 -3.71 1.84 2.06
CA ARG A 45 -4.00 1.97 3.49
C ARG A 45 -3.30 0.91 4.33
N VAL A 46 -3.42 -0.36 3.95
CA VAL A 46 -2.80 -1.48 4.66
C VAL A 46 -1.27 -1.32 4.70
N ALA A 47 -0.66 -0.98 3.57
CA ALA A 47 0.78 -0.76 3.47
C ALA A 47 1.25 0.37 4.40
N VAL A 48 0.61 1.53 4.32
CA VAL A 48 1.01 2.72 5.08
C VAL A 48 0.76 2.54 6.57
N GLU A 49 -0.39 2.03 6.98
CA GLU A 49 -0.71 1.82 8.40
C GLU A 49 0.28 0.87 9.05
N ARG A 50 0.60 -0.24 8.38
CA ARG A 50 1.52 -1.24 8.90
C ARG A 50 2.96 -0.72 8.98
N LEU A 51 3.49 -0.17 7.88
CA LEU A 51 4.85 0.36 7.83
C LEU A 51 5.02 1.53 8.82
N ALA A 52 4.07 2.47 8.86
CA ALA A 52 4.12 3.57 9.82
C ALA A 52 4.05 3.07 11.27
N GLY A 53 3.28 2.02 11.55
CA GLY A 53 3.26 1.37 12.86
C GLY A 53 4.66 0.90 13.27
N GLU A 54 5.34 0.19 12.38
CA GLU A 54 6.64 -0.41 12.66
C GLU A 54 7.77 0.63 12.78
N ILE A 55 7.75 1.66 11.93
CA ILE A 55 8.69 2.80 12.05
C ILE A 55 8.52 3.51 13.40
N ARG A 56 7.30 3.69 13.90
CA ARG A 56 7.09 4.32 15.22
C ARG A 56 7.71 3.48 16.34
N THR A 57 7.73 2.15 16.19
CA THR A 57 8.30 1.22 17.18
C THR A 57 9.79 0.95 17.01
N ALA A 58 10.41 1.44 15.94
CA ALA A 58 11.84 1.27 15.73
C ALA A 58 12.63 1.87 16.91
N GLY A 59 13.68 1.17 17.32
CA GLY A 59 14.49 1.53 18.50
C GLY A 59 13.84 1.24 19.85
N LEU A 60 12.70 0.56 19.90
CA LEU A 60 12.13 0.07 21.16
C LEU A 60 13.10 -0.94 21.78
N GLY A 61 13.42 -0.83 23.08
CA GLY A 61 14.36 -1.69 23.78
C GLY A 61 14.85 -1.08 25.10
N ALA A 62 15.78 -1.75 25.77
CA ALA A 62 16.45 -1.23 26.96
C ALA A 62 17.17 0.11 26.67
N ARG A 63 17.18 1.03 27.64
CA ARG A 63 17.87 2.34 27.50
C ARG A 63 19.14 2.38 28.36
N PRO A 64 20.27 2.90 27.83
CA PRO A 64 20.45 3.41 26.47
C PRO A 64 20.43 2.29 25.41
N ALA A 65 19.88 2.58 24.22
CA ALA A 65 19.81 1.60 23.14
C ALA A 65 21.22 1.25 22.66
N MET A 66 21.54 -0.04 22.62
CA MET A 66 22.85 -0.54 22.19
C MET A 66 22.90 -0.93 20.69
N PHE A 67 21.82 -0.64 19.95
CA PHE A 67 21.66 -0.99 18.55
C PHE A 67 21.11 0.18 17.72
N ALA A 68 21.33 0.11 16.41
CA ALA A 68 20.78 1.07 15.46
C ALA A 68 19.28 0.80 15.27
N ALA A 69 18.40 1.80 15.44
CA ALA A 69 16.96 1.65 15.21
C ALA A 69 16.64 1.36 13.72
N ILE A 70 17.48 1.90 12.84
CA ILE A 70 17.44 1.69 11.39
C ILE A 70 18.88 1.37 10.96
N SER A 71 19.10 0.20 10.37
CA SER A 71 20.42 -0.19 9.85
C SER A 71 20.56 0.05 8.35
N VAL A 72 19.44 0.03 7.62
CA VAL A 72 19.38 0.32 6.18
C VAL A 72 18.29 1.35 5.91
N ALA A 73 18.65 2.42 5.23
CA ALA A 73 17.80 3.55 4.90
C ALA A 73 17.90 3.86 3.38
N GLU A 74 17.37 2.98 2.55
CA GLU A 74 17.36 3.12 1.09
C GLU A 74 15.98 3.57 0.58
N PRO A 75 15.87 4.23 -0.59
CA PRO A 75 14.60 4.78 -1.07
C PRO A 75 13.45 3.77 -1.19
N THR A 76 13.74 2.49 -1.44
CA THR A 76 12.71 1.43 -1.61
C THR A 76 12.92 0.24 -0.68
N HIS A 77 13.81 0.37 0.32
CA HIS A 77 14.20 -0.70 1.21
C HIS A 77 14.65 -0.16 2.56
N ILE A 78 14.04 -0.66 3.63
CA ILE A 78 14.31 -0.22 4.99
C ILE A 78 14.41 -1.43 5.92
N VAL A 79 15.40 -1.39 6.80
CA VAL A 79 15.58 -2.38 7.86
C VAL A 79 15.44 -1.70 9.21
N LEU A 80 14.45 -2.14 9.98
CA LEU A 80 14.08 -1.62 11.29
C LEU A 80 14.49 -2.61 12.36
N HIS A 81 14.94 -2.10 13.50
CA HIS A 81 15.28 -2.91 14.67
C HIS A 81 14.49 -2.48 15.90
N ARG A 82 14.10 -3.46 16.70
CA ARG A 82 13.52 -3.32 18.03
C ARG A 82 13.90 -4.55 18.87
N ASP A 83 14.23 -4.31 20.11
CA ASP A 83 14.53 -5.31 21.12
C ASP A 83 13.21 -5.60 21.87
N LEU A 84 12.63 -6.77 21.61
CA LEU A 84 11.29 -7.14 22.09
C LEU A 84 11.33 -7.84 23.44
N ASP A 85 12.41 -8.58 23.73
CA ASP A 85 12.58 -9.31 24.98
C ASP A 85 13.43 -8.55 26.02
N GLY A 86 14.06 -7.45 25.62
CA GLY A 86 14.80 -6.55 26.50
C GLY A 86 16.22 -7.02 26.81
N ASP A 87 16.77 -7.99 26.06
CA ASP A 87 18.10 -8.54 26.31
C ASP A 87 19.24 -7.67 25.73
N GLY A 88 18.89 -6.64 24.93
CA GLY A 88 19.80 -5.70 24.32
C GLY A 88 20.48 -6.20 23.04
N VAL A 89 20.08 -7.36 22.53
CA VAL A 89 20.52 -7.99 21.28
C VAL A 89 19.37 -7.97 20.27
N ILE A 90 19.69 -7.91 18.98
CA ILE A 90 18.68 -7.95 17.90
C ILE A 90 18.82 -9.28 17.15
N ALA A 91 18.30 -10.35 17.75
CA ALA A 91 18.42 -11.72 17.24
C ALA A 91 17.11 -12.52 17.29
N GLY A 92 16.13 -12.05 18.06
CA GLY A 92 14.82 -12.65 18.20
C GLY A 92 13.94 -12.47 16.95
N ASN A 93 12.93 -13.34 16.85
CA ASN A 93 11.91 -13.23 15.81
C ASN A 93 11.10 -11.94 15.99
N GLY A 94 10.94 -11.16 14.93
CA GLY A 94 10.23 -9.88 15.00
C GLY A 94 11.05 -8.70 15.52
N GLU A 95 12.34 -8.90 15.80
CA GLU A 95 13.26 -7.84 16.24
C GLU A 95 13.94 -7.11 15.09
N THR A 96 14.19 -7.82 13.99
CA THR A 96 14.54 -7.21 12.71
C THR A 96 13.33 -7.27 11.78
N ILE A 97 12.97 -6.14 11.18
CA ILE A 97 11.88 -6.04 10.22
C ILE A 97 12.41 -5.39 8.94
N ILE A 98 12.25 -6.08 7.81
CA ILE A 98 12.71 -5.65 6.50
C ILE A 98 11.50 -5.34 5.64
N TRP A 99 11.43 -4.14 5.07
CA TRP A 99 10.47 -3.81 4.03
C TRP A 99 11.18 -3.60 2.71
N ARG A 100 10.65 -4.19 1.63
CA ARG A 100 11.22 -4.06 0.30
C ARG A 100 10.13 -4.16 -0.77
N LEU A 101 10.20 -3.26 -1.75
CA LEU A 101 9.46 -3.40 -3.00
C LEU A 101 10.26 -4.28 -3.97
N THR A 102 9.64 -5.36 -4.44
CA THR A 102 10.18 -6.23 -5.50
C THR A 102 9.16 -6.33 -6.61
N GLY A 103 9.48 -5.81 -7.80
CA GLY A 103 8.50 -5.68 -8.88
C GLY A 103 7.36 -4.76 -8.46
N LYS A 104 6.13 -5.29 -8.39
CA LYS A 104 4.92 -4.57 -7.93
C LYS A 104 4.45 -5.00 -6.54
N THR A 105 5.23 -5.81 -5.84
CA THR A 105 4.85 -6.40 -4.55
C THR A 105 5.68 -5.78 -3.45
N LEU A 106 5.02 -5.09 -2.53
CA LEU A 106 5.65 -4.62 -1.29
C LEU A 106 5.60 -5.75 -0.27
N SER A 107 6.77 -6.15 0.18
CA SER A 107 6.97 -7.29 1.09
C SER A 107 7.52 -6.84 2.44
N ARG A 108 7.24 -7.66 3.45
CA ARG A 108 7.72 -7.52 4.82
C ARG A 108 8.32 -8.84 5.28
N ASP A 109 9.55 -8.81 5.75
CA ASP A 109 10.18 -9.92 6.48
C ASP A 109 10.35 -9.51 7.93
N ALA A 110 10.06 -10.41 8.88
CA ALA A 110 10.39 -10.19 10.28
C ALA A 110 10.93 -11.43 10.97
N GLY A 111 11.68 -12.26 10.24
CA GLY A 111 12.30 -13.50 10.73
C GLY A 111 11.67 -14.77 10.16
N GLY A 112 10.56 -14.65 9.43
CA GLY A 112 9.87 -15.76 8.76
C GLY A 112 10.06 -15.82 7.23
N GLY A 113 10.89 -14.94 6.67
CA GLY A 113 11.01 -14.74 5.23
C GLY A 113 10.13 -13.59 4.72
N ALA A 114 10.41 -13.14 3.50
CA ALA A 114 9.68 -12.05 2.87
C ALA A 114 8.23 -12.44 2.54
N GLN A 115 7.27 -11.88 3.29
CA GLN A 115 5.85 -12.06 3.09
C GLN A 115 5.28 -10.91 2.24
N PRO A 116 4.51 -11.18 1.19
CA PRO A 116 3.84 -10.12 0.44
C PRO A 116 2.77 -9.45 1.31
N ILE A 117 2.79 -8.11 1.37
CA ILE A 117 1.80 -7.33 2.12
C ILE A 117 0.75 -6.77 1.17
N VAL A 118 1.19 -6.17 0.07
CA VAL A 118 0.31 -5.67 -0.98
C VAL A 118 0.96 -5.85 -2.35
N ASP A 119 0.13 -6.15 -3.32
CA ASP A 119 0.45 -6.10 -4.74
C ASP A 119 -0.04 -4.78 -5.36
N GLY A 120 0.22 -4.59 -6.66
CA GLY A 120 -0.22 -3.40 -7.37
C GLY A 120 0.50 -2.12 -6.91
N VAL A 121 1.71 -2.23 -6.37
CA VAL A 121 2.52 -1.06 -6.02
C VAL A 121 3.23 -0.57 -7.28
N ARG A 122 2.80 0.59 -7.78
CA ARG A 122 3.38 1.26 -8.94
C ARG A 122 4.69 1.96 -8.58
N SER A 123 4.72 2.61 -7.42
CA SER A 123 5.95 3.19 -6.88
C SER A 123 5.92 3.23 -5.36
N PHE A 124 7.11 3.14 -4.76
CA PHE A 124 7.35 3.22 -3.33
C PHE A 124 8.60 4.08 -3.13
N GLY A 125 8.54 5.01 -2.19
CA GLY A 125 9.61 5.94 -1.89
C GLY A 125 9.69 6.23 -0.41
N LEU A 126 10.91 6.21 0.11
CA LEU A 126 11.26 6.54 1.48
C LEU A 126 12.27 7.68 1.46
N GLU A 127 11.96 8.73 2.19
CA GLU A 127 12.89 9.82 2.47
C GLU A 127 13.15 9.89 3.98
N TYR A 128 14.38 10.21 4.33
CA TYR A 128 14.88 10.08 5.69
C TYR A 128 15.40 11.41 6.18
N LEU A 129 14.88 11.85 7.32
CA LEU A 129 15.21 13.13 7.91
C LEU A 129 15.73 12.98 9.35
N ASP A 130 16.69 13.83 9.68
CA ASP A 130 17.27 13.95 11.02
C ASP A 130 16.36 14.74 11.99
N ALA A 131 16.89 15.10 13.15
CA ALA A 131 16.20 15.92 14.15
C ALA A 131 15.89 17.35 13.67
N ALA A 132 16.73 17.91 12.78
CA ALA A 132 16.57 19.22 12.18
C ALA A 132 15.69 19.21 10.92
N SER A 133 15.12 18.06 10.55
CA SER A 133 14.36 17.84 9.31
C SER A 133 15.18 18.01 8.02
N LEU A 134 16.48 17.74 8.09
CA LEU A 134 17.37 17.70 6.94
C LEU A 134 17.63 16.25 6.49
N PRO A 135 17.96 16.03 5.21
CA PRO A 135 18.34 14.70 4.73
C PRO A 135 19.50 14.13 5.54
N VAL A 136 19.37 12.87 5.97
CA VAL A 136 20.42 12.17 6.71
C VAL A 136 21.57 11.76 5.80
N GLN A 137 22.78 11.69 6.36
CA GLN A 137 23.94 11.07 5.69
C GLN A 137 24.15 9.63 6.12
N VAL A 138 23.75 9.30 7.36
CA VAL A 138 23.86 7.95 7.91
C VAL A 138 22.52 7.49 8.54
N PRO A 139 22.20 6.18 8.49
CA PRO A 139 20.94 5.67 9.04
C PRO A 139 20.69 5.96 10.53
N ASP A 140 21.75 6.11 11.33
CA ASP A 140 21.61 6.33 12.78
C ASP A 140 21.10 7.76 13.13
N GLU A 141 21.23 8.70 12.20
CA GLU A 141 20.71 10.08 12.34
C GLU A 141 19.20 10.14 12.13
N VAL A 142 18.58 9.11 11.56
CA VAL A 142 17.16 9.13 11.21
C VAL A 142 16.30 9.37 12.44
N ARG A 143 15.43 10.37 12.35
CA ARG A 143 14.38 10.66 13.33
C ARG A 143 13.00 10.66 12.72
N THR A 144 12.90 10.93 11.42
CA THR A 144 11.64 10.93 10.69
C THR A 144 11.80 10.23 9.35
N VAL A 145 10.80 9.45 8.96
CA VAL A 145 10.70 8.83 7.64
C VAL A 145 9.45 9.35 6.94
N LEU A 146 9.60 9.84 5.72
CA LEU A 146 8.48 10.15 4.83
C LEU A 146 8.26 8.94 3.94
N ILE A 147 7.02 8.46 3.92
CA ILE A 147 6.59 7.33 3.11
C ILE A 147 5.74 7.90 1.99
N THR A 148 6.08 7.58 0.75
CA THR A 148 5.21 7.79 -0.41
C THR A 148 4.98 6.45 -1.09
N ILE A 149 3.71 6.07 -1.27
CA ILE A 149 3.33 4.86 -2.00
C ILE A 149 2.24 5.18 -3.00
N VAL A 150 2.37 4.60 -4.18
CA VAL A 150 1.42 4.72 -5.28
C VAL A 150 0.92 3.32 -5.62
N THR A 151 -0.38 3.10 -5.47
CA THR A 151 -1.02 1.80 -5.68
C THR A 151 -2.01 1.84 -6.85
N GLU A 152 -2.14 0.74 -7.55
CA GLU A 152 -3.12 0.47 -8.59
C GLU A 152 -3.87 -0.84 -8.27
N ALA A 153 -5.02 -1.04 -8.90
CA ALA A 153 -5.69 -2.34 -8.82
C ALA A 153 -4.80 -3.40 -9.49
N VAL A 154 -4.75 -4.60 -8.91
CA VAL A 154 -3.93 -5.69 -9.47
C VAL A 154 -4.54 -6.15 -10.79
N TRP A 155 -5.87 -6.11 -10.89
CA TRP A 155 -6.62 -6.58 -12.06
C TRP A 155 -7.24 -5.37 -12.75
N ASP A 156 -6.66 -4.97 -13.88
CA ASP A 156 -7.15 -3.84 -14.66
C ASP A 156 -8.32 -4.28 -15.54
N VAL A 157 -9.53 -3.91 -15.14
CA VAL A 157 -10.75 -4.12 -15.92
C VAL A 157 -11.12 -2.85 -16.72
N ALA A 158 -10.43 -1.74 -16.45
CA ALA A 158 -10.64 -0.46 -17.12
C ALA A 158 -9.54 -0.21 -18.17
N GLU A 159 -9.81 0.65 -19.16
CA GLU A 159 -8.76 1.09 -20.11
C GLU A 159 -7.65 1.91 -19.43
N ARG A 160 -7.91 2.43 -18.23
CA ARG A 160 -6.94 3.12 -17.36
C ARG A 160 -7.20 2.76 -15.90
N SER A 161 -6.29 2.00 -15.31
CA SER A 161 -6.27 1.76 -13.87
C SER A 161 -6.29 3.07 -13.07
N PRO A 162 -7.27 3.26 -12.16
CA PRO A 162 -7.19 4.32 -11.18
C PRO A 162 -6.00 4.07 -10.26
N VAL A 163 -5.33 5.15 -9.89
CA VAL A 163 -4.15 5.13 -9.02
C VAL A 163 -4.47 5.88 -7.74
N THR A 164 -4.03 5.35 -6.62
CA THR A 164 -4.12 6.02 -5.33
C THR A 164 -2.72 6.36 -4.83
N VAL A 165 -2.54 7.59 -4.37
CA VAL A 165 -1.30 8.06 -3.77
C VAL A 165 -1.52 8.23 -2.27
N PHE A 166 -0.67 7.60 -1.47
CA PHE A 166 -0.59 7.86 -0.04
C PHE A 166 0.77 8.45 0.29
N SER A 167 0.77 9.52 1.06
CA SER A 167 1.98 10.11 1.63
C SER A 167 1.78 10.30 3.12
N THR A 168 2.76 9.91 3.92
CA THR A 168 2.73 10.12 5.37
C THR A 168 4.11 10.41 5.92
N ARG A 169 4.17 11.20 6.99
CA ARG A 169 5.40 11.52 7.71
C ARG A 169 5.36 10.85 9.08
N VAL A 170 6.35 10.02 9.37
CA VAL A 170 6.38 9.19 10.58
C VAL A 170 7.65 9.47 11.36
N ARG A 171 7.48 9.98 12.59
CA ARG A 171 8.59 10.17 13.54
C ARG A 171 8.81 8.90 14.37
N LEU A 172 10.07 8.51 14.55
CA LEU A 172 10.47 7.43 15.46
C LEU A 172 10.15 7.86 16.90
N ARG A 173 9.54 6.99 17.72
CA ARG A 173 9.17 7.33 19.10
C ARG A 173 10.28 7.07 20.13
N ASN A 174 11.24 6.21 19.78
CA ASN A 174 12.26 5.73 20.70
C ASN A 174 13.65 6.32 20.42
N ARG A 175 13.71 7.49 19.78
CA ARG A 175 14.94 8.17 19.32
C ARG A 175 14.83 9.70 19.46
#